data_AF-A0A0W7YTA8-F1
#
_entry.id   AF-A0A0W7YTA8-F1
#
_cell.length_a   1.000
_cell.length_b   1.000
_cell.length_c   1.000
_cell.angle_alpha   90.00
_cell.angle_beta   90.00
_cell.angle_gamma   90.00
#
_symmetry.space_group_name_H-M   'P 1'
#
loop_
_entity.id
_entity.type
_entity.pdbx_description
1 polymer ?
#
loop_
_entity_poly.entity_id
_entity_poly.type
_entity_poly.pdbx_seq_one_letter_code
_entity_poly.pdbx_strand_id
1 'polypeptide(L)'
;MVQCSFPAGAIRGATYRLAIRFGDKHMTSCLTAATATTAALPLQFHARISGKVQHRVGDGMLHDIPQGQKVHVDTALASMVVSWHSDGQPVTVTLAREEFLFYVDEGRIEVLG
;
A
#
# COMPACT_ATOMS: atom_id res chain seq x y z
N MET A 1 -26.93 -4.46 -15.23
CA MET A 1 -26.33 -3.12 -15.37
C MET A 1 -26.68 -2.34 -14.11
N VAL A 2 -25.70 -2.05 -13.25
CA VAL A 2 -25.93 -1.31 -11.99
C VAL A 2 -25.49 0.13 -12.19
N GLN A 3 -26.39 1.08 -12.00
CA GLN A 3 -26.13 2.51 -12.19
C GLN A 3 -25.89 3.17 -10.83
N CYS A 4 -24.63 3.45 -10.49
CA CYS A 4 -24.28 4.15 -9.25
C CYS A 4 -24.42 5.67 -9.44
N SER A 5 -25.56 6.23 -9.04
CA SER A 5 -25.78 7.68 -9.03
C SER A 5 -25.33 8.28 -7.69
N PHE A 6 -24.22 9.04 -7.72
CA PHE A 6 -23.75 9.82 -6.57
C PHE A 6 -24.23 11.28 -6.69
N PRO A 7 -24.86 11.87 -5.67
CA PRO A 7 -25.18 13.31 -5.68
C PRO A 7 -23.90 14.14 -5.54
N ALA A 8 -23.82 15.25 -6.27
CA ALA A 8 -22.65 16.13 -6.22
C ALA A 8 -22.59 16.92 -4.90
N GLY A 9 -21.47 16.80 -4.18
CA GLY A 9 -21.14 17.65 -3.02
C GLY A 9 -21.50 17.08 -1.65
N ALA A 10 -20.60 16.27 -1.08
CA ALA A 10 -20.54 16.00 0.36
C ALA A 10 -19.07 15.94 0.80
N ILE A 11 -18.72 16.69 1.85
CA ILE A 11 -17.35 16.88 2.34
C ILE A 11 -16.87 15.75 3.27
N ARG A 12 -15.55 15.69 3.50
CA ARG A 12 -14.89 14.80 4.47
C ARG A 12 -15.59 14.82 5.85
N GLY A 13 -15.78 13.66 6.46
CA GLY A 13 -16.02 13.52 7.92
C GLY A 13 -17.38 12.98 8.37
N ALA A 14 -18.32 12.66 7.47
CA ALA A 14 -19.64 12.17 7.86
C ALA A 14 -19.68 10.65 8.14
N THR A 15 -19.82 10.25 9.41
CA THR A 15 -20.09 8.86 9.81
C THR A 15 -21.51 8.43 9.41
N TYR A 16 -21.64 7.72 8.30
CA TYR A 16 -22.91 7.21 7.80
C TYR A 16 -23.41 6.01 8.64
N ARG A 17 -24.44 6.25 9.47
CA ARG A 17 -25.21 5.16 10.12
C ARG A 17 -26.10 4.45 9.09
N LEU A 18 -25.53 3.45 8.42
CA LEU A 18 -26.23 2.61 7.47
C LEU A 18 -27.22 1.66 8.19
N ALA A 19 -28.49 2.06 8.28
CA ALA A 19 -29.53 1.32 8.98
C ALA A 19 -30.11 0.17 8.12
N ILE A 20 -29.47 -1.00 8.15
CA ILE A 20 -29.96 -2.20 7.45
C ILE A 20 -30.87 -3.00 8.39
N ARG A 21 -32.18 -2.82 8.24
CA ARG A 21 -33.22 -3.68 8.85
C ARG A 21 -33.10 -5.09 8.29
N PHE A 22 -33.26 -6.09 9.16
CA PHE A 22 -33.79 -7.39 8.75
C PHE A 22 -34.99 -7.81 9.59
N GLY A 23 -35.74 -8.73 9.01
CA GLY A 23 -36.65 -9.68 9.63
C GLY A 23 -37.11 -10.57 8.48
N ASP A 24 -36.64 -11.81 8.41
CA ASP A 24 -36.79 -12.76 7.28
C ASP A 24 -36.18 -12.33 5.92
N LYS A 25 -36.27 -11.05 5.55
CA LYS A 25 -35.40 -10.41 4.54
C LYS A 25 -34.42 -9.47 5.22
N HIS A 26 -33.21 -9.42 4.66
CA HIS A 26 -31.93 -8.75 5.14
C HIS A 26 -29.97 -9.80 7.19
N MET A 27 -28.94 -10.74 7.04
CA MET A 27 -27.60 -10.48 7.57
C MET A 27 -27.06 -9.24 6.84
N THR A 28 -26.97 -8.06 7.45
CA THR A 28 -27.13 -7.78 8.90
C THR A 28 -25.90 -8.20 9.70
N SER A 29 -24.98 -8.93 9.07
CA SER A 29 -23.57 -8.86 9.42
C SER A 29 -23.06 -7.49 8.97
N CYS A 30 -22.70 -6.64 9.93
CA CYS A 30 -22.05 -5.38 9.67
C CYS A 30 -20.57 -5.63 9.30
N LEU A 31 -20.31 -5.90 8.02
CA LEU A 31 -18.95 -5.83 7.47
C LEU A 31 -18.50 -4.35 7.47
N THR A 32 -18.02 -3.90 8.61
CA THR A 32 -17.29 -2.64 8.77
C THR A 32 -16.05 -2.67 7.89
N ALA A 33 -15.75 -1.53 7.26
CA ALA A 33 -14.57 -1.21 6.44
C ALA A 33 -13.39 -2.21 6.55
N ALA A 34 -12.93 -2.79 5.45
CA ALA A 34 -12.40 -2.02 4.33
C ALA A 34 -12.51 -2.74 2.97
N THR A 35 -12.50 -1.97 1.88
CA THR A 35 -11.88 -2.43 0.64
C THR A 35 -10.36 -2.46 0.84
N ALA A 36 -9.89 -3.43 1.61
CA ALA A 36 -8.57 -4.00 1.43
C ALA A 36 -8.58 -4.71 0.07
N THR A 37 -8.57 -3.90 -1.00
CA THR A 37 -8.27 -4.36 -2.35
C THR A 37 -6.81 -4.77 -2.33
N THR A 38 -6.58 -6.01 -1.90
CA THR A 38 -5.33 -6.73 -2.15
C THR A 38 -5.27 -7.01 -3.64
N ALA A 39 -5.12 -5.94 -4.43
CA ALA A 39 -4.53 -6.01 -5.74
C ALA A 39 -3.21 -6.75 -5.51
N ALA A 40 -3.07 -7.92 -6.12
CA ALA A 40 -1.79 -8.58 -6.16
C ALA A 40 -0.83 -7.60 -6.85
N LEU A 41 0.13 -7.07 -6.09
CA LEU A 41 1.18 -6.24 -6.66
C LEU A 41 1.80 -7.06 -7.81
N PRO A 42 2.03 -6.46 -8.98
CA PRO A 42 2.62 -7.16 -10.11
C PRO A 42 3.97 -7.74 -9.69
N LEU A 43 4.40 -8.81 -10.38
CA LEU A 43 5.63 -9.52 -10.00
C LEU A 43 6.85 -8.58 -10.00
N GLN A 44 6.84 -7.56 -10.85
CA GLN A 44 7.84 -6.51 -10.97
C GLN A 44 7.15 -5.17 -11.24
N PHE A 45 7.59 -4.10 -10.61
CA PHE A 45 7.12 -2.73 -10.84
C PHE A 45 8.15 -1.67 -10.44
N HIS A 46 7.87 -0.40 -10.72
CA HIS A 46 8.69 0.72 -10.24
C HIS A 46 7.99 1.42 -9.08
N ALA A 47 8.76 2.03 -8.19
CA ALA A 47 8.24 2.91 -7.16
C ALA A 47 9.18 4.09 -6.93
N ARG A 48 8.73 5.10 -6.18
CA ARG A 48 9.54 6.24 -5.78
C ARG A 48 9.61 6.32 -4.27
N ILE A 49 10.81 6.53 -3.74
CA ILE A 49 11.02 6.78 -2.32
C ILE A 49 10.75 8.26 -2.07
N SER A 50 9.62 8.60 -1.45
CA SER A 50 9.19 9.99 -1.23
C SER A 50 9.15 10.39 0.25
N GLY A 51 9.21 9.41 1.16
CA GLY A 51 9.39 9.61 2.60
C GLY A 51 10.59 8.83 3.16
N LYS A 52 10.75 8.78 4.48
CA LYS A 52 11.81 7.97 5.11
C LYS A 52 11.42 6.49 5.14
N VAL A 53 12.09 5.70 4.32
CA VAL A 53 11.97 4.23 4.29
C VAL A 53 13.23 3.67 4.92
N GLN A 54 13.08 2.89 5.99
CA GLN A 54 14.20 2.23 6.66
C GLN A 54 14.16 0.73 6.39
N HIS A 55 15.34 0.14 6.19
CA HIS A 55 15.54 -1.29 6.01
C HIS A 55 16.60 -1.79 6.98
N ARG A 56 16.50 -3.04 7.43
CA ARG A 56 17.54 -3.67 8.25
C ARG A 56 18.44 -4.54 7.38
N VAL A 57 19.76 -4.46 7.57
CA VAL A 57 20.74 -5.29 6.84
C VAL A 57 21.13 -6.47 7.73
N GLY A 58 20.48 -7.61 7.54
CA GLY A 58 20.60 -8.75 8.45
C GLY A 58 20.20 -8.35 9.87
N ASP A 59 21.04 -8.71 10.85
CA ASP A 59 20.89 -8.25 12.25
C ASP A 59 21.54 -6.90 12.56
N GLY A 60 21.98 -6.16 11.54
CA GLY A 60 22.59 -4.85 11.68
C GLY A 60 21.63 -3.74 12.14
N MET A 61 22.12 -2.51 12.03
CA MET A 61 21.32 -1.30 12.24
C MET A 61 20.26 -1.12 11.15
N LEU A 62 19.31 -0.21 11.41
CA LEU A 62 18.41 0.32 10.40
C LEU A 62 19.19 1.31 9.52
N HIS A 63 19.04 1.18 8.20
CA HIS A 63 19.59 2.07 7.18
C HIS A 63 18.44 2.75 6.43
N ASP A 64 18.54 4.06 6.18
CA ASP A 64 17.57 4.82 5.38
C ASP A 64 17.85 4.67 3.86
N ILE A 65 16.82 4.38 3.08
CA ILE A 65 16.88 4.40 1.60
C ILE A 65 16.86 5.86 1.11
N PRO A 66 17.73 6.27 0.15
CA PRO A 66 17.79 7.64 -0.33
C PRO A 66 16.48 8.11 -0.99
N GLN A 67 16.05 9.31 -0.60
CA GLN A 67 14.80 9.93 -1.03
C GLN A 67 14.86 10.52 -2.45
N GLY A 68 13.68 10.70 -3.05
CA GLY A 68 13.45 11.27 -4.38
C GLY A 68 13.64 10.29 -5.54
N GLN A 69 14.33 9.17 -5.32
CA GLN A 69 14.86 8.28 -6.34
C GLN A 69 13.87 7.15 -6.74
N LYS A 70 13.99 6.63 -7.97
CA LYS A 70 13.10 5.60 -8.57
C LYS A 70 13.64 4.19 -8.37
N VAL A 71 13.02 3.40 -7.50
CA VAL A 71 13.39 1.99 -7.25
C VAL A 71 12.67 1.06 -8.23
N HIS A 72 13.29 -0.07 -8.54
CA HIS A 72 12.59 -1.27 -9.02
C HIS A 72 12.15 -2.09 -7.81
N VAL A 73 11.00 -2.74 -7.90
CA VAL A 73 10.43 -3.57 -6.82
C VAL A 73 9.96 -4.90 -7.39
N ASP A 74 10.56 -5.98 -6.91
CA ASP A 74 10.21 -7.36 -7.25
C ASP A 74 9.39 -7.97 -6.10
N THR A 75 8.18 -8.43 -6.41
CA THR A 75 7.23 -9.05 -5.46
C THR A 75 7.62 -10.51 -5.21
N ALA A 76 8.23 -10.81 -4.07
CA ALA A 76 8.45 -12.18 -3.61
C ALA A 76 7.36 -12.65 -2.62
N LEU A 77 7.40 -13.93 -2.25
CA LEU A 77 6.31 -14.65 -1.54
C LEU A 77 5.76 -13.93 -0.29
N ALA A 78 6.65 -13.40 0.56
CA ALA A 78 6.33 -12.68 1.79
C ALA A 78 7.16 -11.40 2.00
N SER A 79 7.93 -11.00 0.98
CA SER A 79 8.90 -9.90 1.02
C SER A 79 8.95 -9.18 -0.31
N MET A 80 9.26 -7.89 -0.29
CA MET A 80 9.49 -7.10 -1.50
C MET A 80 10.98 -6.85 -1.64
N VAL A 81 11.56 -7.16 -2.79
CA VAL A 81 12.96 -6.88 -3.08
C VAL A 81 13.03 -5.55 -3.81
N VAL A 82 13.65 -4.55 -3.18
CA VAL A 82 13.72 -3.17 -3.67
C VAL A 82 15.15 -2.90 -4.15
N SER A 83 15.32 -2.48 -5.39
CA SER A 83 16.65 -2.24 -5.98
C SER A 83 16.76 -0.88 -6.68
N TRP A 84 17.97 -0.33 -6.70
CA TRP A 84 18.30 0.95 -7.35
C TRP A 84 19.77 1.06 -7.69
N HIS A 85 20.17 2.16 -8.34
CA HIS A 85 21.59 2.47 -8.58
C HIS A 85 22.05 3.60 -7.65
N SER A 86 23.15 3.39 -6.93
CA SER A 86 23.85 4.40 -6.12
C SER A 86 25.34 4.35 -6.48
N ASP A 87 25.97 5.49 -6.71
CA ASP A 87 27.40 5.60 -7.07
C ASP A 87 27.83 4.66 -8.21
N GLY A 88 26.94 4.46 -9.18
CA GLY A 88 27.12 3.58 -10.34
C GLY A 88 26.95 2.08 -10.06
N GLN A 89 26.68 1.68 -8.82
CA GLN A 89 26.50 0.29 -8.40
C GLN A 89 25.02 -0.04 -8.12
N PRO A 90 24.52 -1.23 -8.49
CA PRO A 90 23.19 -1.67 -8.10
C PRO A 90 23.16 -2.03 -6.61
N VAL A 91 22.34 -1.31 -5.85
CA VAL A 91 22.00 -1.59 -4.45
C VAL A 91 20.67 -2.34 -4.42
N THR A 92 20.60 -3.44 -3.67
CA THR A 92 19.38 -4.24 -3.51
C THR A 92 19.15 -4.52 -2.03
N VAL A 93 17.91 -4.34 -1.57
CA VAL A 93 17.48 -4.59 -0.19
C VAL A 93 16.19 -5.41 -0.19
N THR A 94 16.00 -6.21 0.85
CA THR A 94 14.75 -6.99 1.03
C THR A 94 13.98 -6.41 2.20
N LEU A 95 12.74 -6.02 1.97
CA LEU A 95 11.79 -5.57 3.00
C LEU A 95 10.74 -6.67 3.24
N ALA A 96 10.23 -6.78 4.47
CA ALA A 96 9.02 -7.56 4.72
C ALA A 96 7.85 -6.95 3.91
N ARG A 97 6.93 -7.79 3.41
CA ARG A 97 5.77 -7.29 2.65
C ARG A 97 4.92 -6.33 3.48
N GLU A 98 4.78 -6.59 4.77
CA GLU A 98 4.05 -5.74 5.71
C GLU A 98 4.73 -4.38 5.91
N GLU A 99 6.06 -4.32 6.04
CA GLU A 99 6.79 -3.04 6.13
C GLU A 99 6.70 -2.24 4.82
N PHE A 100 6.84 -2.88 3.67
CA PHE A 100 6.68 -2.20 2.38
C PHE A 100 5.28 -1.62 2.23
N LEU A 101 4.22 -2.38 2.56
CA LEU A 101 2.85 -1.91 2.52
C LEU A 101 2.59 -0.78 3.52
N PHE A 102 3.16 -0.86 4.73
CA PHE A 102 3.11 0.23 5.72
C PHE A 102 3.74 1.52 5.17
N TYR A 103 4.90 1.44 4.51
CA TYR A 103 5.53 2.60 3.89
C TYR A 103 4.76 3.15 2.67
N VAL A 104 3.98 2.34 1.96
CA VAL A 104 3.06 2.80 0.90
C VAL A 104 1.83 3.50 1.51
N ASP A 105 1.24 2.95 2.56
CA ASP A 105 0.06 3.52 3.26
C ASP A 105 0.40 4.87 3.92
N GLU A 106 1.58 4.98 4.54
CA GLU A 106 2.16 6.23 5.05
C GLU A 106 2.58 7.23 3.94
N GLY A 107 2.40 6.90 2.65
CA GLY A 107 2.78 7.76 1.53
C GLY A 107 4.29 7.97 1.36
N ARG A 108 5.12 7.13 2.00
CA ARG A 108 6.59 7.20 1.92
C ARG A 108 7.14 6.48 0.68
N ILE A 109 6.38 5.56 0.11
CA ILE A 109 6.65 4.90 -1.16
C ILE A 109 5.47 5.15 -2.11
N GLU A 110 5.72 5.85 -3.22
CA GLU A 110 4.73 6.04 -4.28
C GLU A 110 4.91 4.95 -5.34
N VAL A 111 3.91 4.09 -5.54
CA VAL A 111 3.95 3.04 -6.58
C VAL A 111 3.77 3.66 -7.96
N LEU A 112 4.73 3.41 -8.86
CA LEU A 112 4.73 3.85 -10.26
C LEU A 112 4.42 2.64 -11.16
N GLY A 113 3.12 2.42 -11.42
CA GLY A 113 2.60 1.36 -12.28
C GLY A 113 2.86 1.58 -13.77
#